data_AF-A0A382B682-F1
#
_entry.id   AF-A0A382B682-F1
#
_cell.length_a   1.000
_cell.length_b   1.000
_cell.length_c   1.000
_cell.angle_alpha   90.00
_cell.angle_beta   90.00
_cell.angle_gamma   90.00
#
_symmetry.space_group_name_H-M   'P 1'
#
loop_
_entity.id
_entity.type
_entity.pdbx_description
1 polymer ?
#
loop_
_entity_poly.entity_id
_entity_poly.type
_entity_poly.pdbx_seq_one_letter_code
_entity_poly.pdbx_strand_id
1 'polypeptide(L)'
;MGWKIIEDVVVPKCTGKTMKINKGQTFRVIEHEGKQVVDLTFLNAQNYKEHFAAEFSAILNSMQGIGGYHRLTKLYSKPPYENVMATVTDDKVGD
;
A
#
# COMPACT_ATOMS: atom_id res chain seq x y z
N MET A 1 -9.37 -22.41 -4.02
CA MET A 1 -8.43 -21.91 -5.05
C MET A 1 -7.31 -21.21 -4.29
N GLY A 2 -6.06 -21.66 -4.42
CA GLY A 2 -4.94 -21.16 -3.61
C GLY A 2 -4.18 -20.02 -4.29
N TRP A 3 -3.56 -19.15 -3.50
CA TRP A 3 -2.64 -18.13 -4.01
C TRP A 3 -1.29 -18.76 -4.37
N LYS A 4 -0.69 -18.35 -5.50
CA LYS A 4 0.69 -18.69 -5.84
C LYS A 4 1.62 -17.58 -5.35
N ILE A 5 2.55 -17.92 -4.45
CA ILE A 5 3.60 -17.00 -4.01
C ILE A 5 4.60 -16.82 -5.16
N ILE A 6 4.83 -15.57 -5.55
CA ILE A 6 5.76 -15.21 -6.64
C ILE A 6 7.10 -14.75 -6.06
N GLU A 7 7.06 -14.00 -4.96
CA GLU A 7 8.22 -13.47 -4.27
C GLU A 7 7.90 -13.37 -2.76
N ASP A 8 8.88 -13.64 -1.92
CA ASP A 8 8.81 -13.51 -0.46
C ASP A 8 10.09 -12.85 0.05
N VAL A 9 9.94 -11.78 0.84
CA VAL A 9 11.06 -10.92 1.27
C VAL A 9 10.88 -10.57 2.74
N VAL A 10 11.88 -10.91 3.53
CA VAL A 10 12.04 -10.39 4.90
C VAL A 10 12.81 -9.09 4.84
N VAL A 11 12.25 -8.02 5.44
CA VAL A 11 12.92 -6.72 5.60
C VAL A 11 13.61 -6.70 6.97
N PRO A 12 14.95 -6.74 7.05
CA PRO A 12 15.64 -6.65 8.33
C PRO A 12 15.34 -5.34 9.07
N LYS A 13 15.42 -5.37 10.40
CA LYS A 13 15.23 -4.19 11.25
C LYS A 13 16.08 -3.00 10.77
N CYS A 14 15.49 -1.80 10.78
CA CYS A 14 16.15 -0.56 10.37
C CYS A 14 16.71 -0.59 8.93
N THR A 15 16.12 -1.36 8.02
CA THR A 15 16.48 -1.38 6.60
C THR A 15 15.25 -1.22 5.72
N GLY A 16 15.46 -0.99 4.42
CA GLY A 16 14.40 -0.93 3.42
C GLY A 16 14.63 -1.95 2.30
N LYS A 17 13.53 -2.38 1.67
CA LYS A 17 13.54 -3.19 0.45
C LYS A 17 12.50 -2.64 -0.52
N THR A 18 12.67 -2.96 -1.79
CA THR A 18 11.72 -2.64 -2.84
C THR A 18 11.24 -3.93 -3.49
N MET A 19 9.99 -3.93 -3.93
CA MET A 19 9.39 -5.03 -4.67
C MET A 19 8.58 -4.44 -5.82
N LYS A 20 8.64 -5.06 -7.01
CA LYS A 20 7.82 -4.67 -8.15
C LYS A 20 6.53 -5.48 -8.14
N ILE A 21 5.40 -4.80 -7.99
CA ILE A 21 4.06 -5.39 -8.09
C ILE A 21 3.45 -5.01 -9.43
N ASN A 22 3.11 -6.01 -10.24
CA ASN A 22 2.40 -5.79 -11.50
C ASN A 22 0.89 -5.64 -11.23
N LYS A 23 0.21 -4.87 -12.08
CA LYS A 23 -1.25 -4.67 -11.99
C LYS A 23 -1.98 -6.01 -11.93
N GLY A 24 -2.90 -6.15 -10.97
CA GLY A 24 -3.68 -7.37 -10.73
C GLY A 24 -3.03 -8.37 -9.76
N GLN A 25 -1.77 -8.16 -9.37
CA GLN A 25 -1.15 -8.92 -8.29
C GLN A 25 -1.58 -8.38 -6.93
N THR A 26 -1.47 -9.23 -5.91
CA THR A 26 -1.64 -8.86 -4.50
C THR A 26 -0.30 -8.99 -3.80
N PHE A 27 0.02 -8.03 -2.93
CA PHE A 27 1.12 -8.14 -1.98
C PHE A 27 0.55 -8.10 -0.55
N ARG A 28 1.28 -8.65 0.40
CA ARG A 28 0.88 -8.69 1.81
C ARG A 28 2.07 -8.30 2.67
N VAL A 29 1.82 -7.43 3.63
CA VAL A 29 2.78 -7.07 4.67
C VAL A 29 2.31 -7.72 5.97
N ILE A 30 3.22 -8.42 6.64
CA ILE A 30 2.92 -9.12 7.90
C ILE A 30 3.94 -8.70 8.96
N GLU A 31 3.50 -8.71 10.22
CA GLU A 31 4.41 -8.70 11.36
C GLU A 31 5.23 -10.01 11.33
N HIS A 32 6.55 -9.89 11.41
CA HIS A 32 7.47 -11.03 11.44
C HIS A 32 8.26 -10.99 12.75
N GLU A 33 8.25 -12.09 13.50
CA GLU A 33 8.94 -12.28 14.80
C GLU A 33 8.45 -11.42 15.98
N GLY A 34 7.85 -10.26 15.76
CA GLY A 34 7.25 -9.43 16.81
C GLY A 34 6.84 -8.03 16.35
N LYS A 35 6.21 -7.28 17.28
CA LYS A 35 5.54 -6.01 17.01
C LYS A 35 6.46 -5.01 16.33
N GLN A 36 6.12 -4.61 15.10
CA GLN A 36 6.92 -3.70 14.29
C GLN A 36 6.02 -2.87 13.37
N VAL A 37 6.33 -1.57 13.25
CA VAL A 37 5.73 -0.69 12.24
C VAL A 37 6.63 -0.60 11.01
N VAL A 38 6.04 -0.30 9.85
CA VAL A 38 6.79 -0.10 8.60
C VAL A 38 6.24 1.09 7.85
N ASP A 39 7.14 1.89 7.28
CA ASP A 39 6.78 2.94 6.33
C ASP A 39 6.70 2.35 4.93
N LEU A 40 5.58 2.56 4.25
CA LEU A 40 5.36 2.11 2.88
C LEU A 40 5.32 3.29 1.91
N THR A 41 6.08 3.16 0.82
CA THR A 41 6.04 4.09 -0.31
C THR A 41 5.63 3.34 -1.57
N PHE A 42 4.69 3.90 -2.33
CA PHE A 42 4.25 3.34 -3.61
C PHE A 42 4.64 4.30 -4.73
N LEU A 43 5.34 3.75 -5.73
CA LEU A 43 5.79 4.46 -6.92
C LEU A 43 5.25 3.74 -8.15
N ASN A 44 4.80 4.49 -9.17
CA ASN A 44 4.49 3.87 -10.46
C ASN A 44 5.80 3.33 -11.08
N ALA A 45 5.83 2.03 -11.38
CA ALA A 45 7.02 1.31 -11.84
C ALA A 45 7.56 1.76 -13.22
N GLN A 46 6.78 2.54 -13.98
CA GLN A 46 7.16 3.11 -15.28
C GLN A 46 7.30 4.64 -15.23
N ASN A 47 6.88 5.29 -14.14
CA ASN A 47 6.96 6.74 -13.98
C ASN A 47 7.02 7.16 -12.50
N TYR A 48 8.22 7.30 -11.94
CA TYR A 48 8.39 7.66 -10.52
C TYR A 48 7.92 9.07 -10.15
N LYS A 49 7.54 9.92 -11.11
CA LYS A 49 6.86 11.19 -10.81
C LYS A 49 5.43 10.96 -10.28
N GLU A 50 4.82 9.83 -10.58
CA GLU A 50 3.55 9.38 -10.02
C GLU A 50 3.82 8.49 -8.80
N HIS A 51 3.44 8.98 -7.63
CA HIS A 51 3.62 8.27 -6.37
C HIS A 51 2.47 8.52 -5.42
N PHE A 52 2.35 7.67 -4.41
CA PHE A 52 1.32 7.76 -3.37
C PHE A 52 1.34 9.12 -2.66
N ALA A 53 0.14 9.63 -2.38
CA ALA A 53 -0.10 10.82 -1.58
C ALA A 53 -1.04 10.50 -0.43
N ALA A 54 -0.50 10.41 0.79
CA ALA A 54 -1.24 9.98 1.97
C ALA A 54 -2.40 10.93 2.32
N GLU A 55 -2.12 12.23 2.42
CA GLU A 55 -3.14 13.22 2.77
C GLU A 55 -4.26 13.29 1.74
N PHE A 56 -3.89 13.33 0.45
CA PHE A 56 -4.86 13.32 -0.64
C PHE A 56 -5.71 12.05 -0.63
N SER A 57 -5.10 10.89 -0.35
CA SER A 57 -5.83 9.64 -0.18
C SER A 57 -6.81 9.71 0.98
N ALA A 58 -6.39 10.21 2.15
CA ALA A 58 -7.27 10.33 3.32
C ALA A 58 -8.50 11.20 3.03
N ILE A 59 -8.29 12.35 2.37
CA ILE A 59 -9.38 13.25 1.96
C ILE A 59 -10.36 12.53 1.02
N LEU A 60 -9.86 11.90 -0.05
CA LEU A 60 -10.72 11.24 -1.03
C LEU A 60 -11.46 10.03 -0.45
N ASN A 61 -10.84 9.26 0.45
CA ASN A 61 -11.52 8.14 1.13
C ASN A 61 -12.63 8.66 2.06
N SER A 62 -12.39 9.76 2.77
CA SER A 62 -13.38 10.42 3.64
C SER A 62 -14.57 10.93 2.83
N MET A 63 -14.31 11.65 1.73
CA MET A 63 -15.37 12.14 0.84
C MET A 63 -16.21 11.02 0.21
N GLN A 64 -15.63 9.83 -0.01
CA GLN A 64 -16.32 8.66 -0.54
C GLN A 64 -17.01 7.81 0.53
N GLY A 65 -16.84 8.11 1.82
CA GLY A 65 -17.38 7.30 2.92
C GLY A 65 -16.76 5.91 3.03
N ILE A 66 -15.53 5.72 2.52
CA ILE A 66 -14.82 4.43 2.53
C ILE A 66 -13.60 4.43 3.46
N GLY A 67 -13.40 5.48 4.26
CA GLY A 67 -12.23 5.59 5.13
C GLY A 67 -11.89 7.04 5.47
N GLY A 68 -10.62 7.29 5.79
CA GLY A 68 -10.10 8.61 6.14
C GLY A 68 -8.68 8.53 6.69
N TYR A 69 -8.30 9.50 7.53
CA TYR A 69 -6.95 9.60 8.11
C TYR A 69 -6.55 8.39 8.97
N HIS A 70 -7.51 7.71 9.59
CA HIS A 70 -7.24 6.56 10.45
C HIS A 70 -7.34 5.21 9.72
N ARG A 71 -7.97 5.18 8.53
CA ARG A 71 -8.20 3.95 7.78
C ARG A 71 -8.32 4.27 6.30
N LEU A 72 -7.33 3.85 5.51
CA LEU A 72 -7.36 4.02 4.07
C LEU A 72 -7.86 2.74 3.40
N THR A 73 -8.83 2.86 2.49
CA THR A 73 -9.23 1.74 1.63
C THR A 73 -8.57 1.83 0.26
N LYS A 74 -8.53 3.03 -0.34
CA LYS A 74 -7.86 3.29 -1.63
C LYS A 74 -6.65 4.19 -1.43
N LEU A 75 -5.50 3.79 -1.98
CA LEU A 75 -4.28 4.58 -1.99
C LEU A 75 -4.16 5.27 -3.34
N TYR A 76 -4.28 6.59 -3.33
CA TYR A 76 -4.26 7.44 -4.52
C TYR A 76 -2.86 8.02 -4.76
N SER A 77 -2.49 8.13 -6.03
CA SER A 77 -1.32 8.90 -6.45
C SER A 77 -1.56 10.40 -6.33
N LYS A 78 -0.49 11.18 -6.18
CA LYS A 78 -0.56 12.64 -6.14
C LYS A 78 -1.13 13.27 -7.43
N PRO A 79 -1.64 14.51 -7.36
CA PRO A 79 -1.91 15.32 -8.55
C PRO A 79 -0.68 15.50 -9.47
N PRO A 80 -0.88 15.61 -10.80
CA PRO A 80 -2.16 15.57 -11.53
C PRO A 80 -2.56 14.13 -11.97
N TYR A 81 -2.04 13.09 -11.32
CA TYR A 81 -2.27 11.71 -11.76
C TYR A 81 -3.54 11.12 -11.16
N GLU A 82 -3.71 11.26 -9.84
CA GLU A 82 -4.96 10.98 -9.10
C GLU A 82 -5.55 9.57 -9.33
N ASN A 83 -4.71 8.61 -9.73
CA ASN A 83 -5.08 7.22 -9.96
C ASN A 83 -5.06 6.42 -8.66
N VAL A 84 -5.86 5.34 -8.60
CA VAL A 84 -5.75 4.33 -7.54
C VAL A 84 -4.53 3.45 -7.82
N MET A 85 -3.54 3.51 -6.93
CA MET A 85 -2.32 2.70 -7.02
C MET A 85 -2.47 1.34 -6.35
N ALA A 86 -3.17 1.30 -5.21
CA ALA A 86 -3.45 0.09 -4.45
C ALA A 86 -4.79 0.20 -3.72
N THR A 87 -5.37 -0.94 -3.38
CA THR A 87 -6.58 -1.03 -2.55
C THR A 87 -6.30 -2.00 -1.41
N VAL A 88 -6.60 -1.58 -0.18
CA VAL A 88 -6.55 -2.46 0.99
C VAL A 88 -7.69 -3.45 0.89
N THR A 89 -7.37 -4.74 0.93
CA THR A 89 -8.34 -5.84 0.75
C THR A 89 -8.55 -6.68 2.01
N ASP A 90 -7.62 -6.62 2.96
CA ASP A 90 -7.68 -7.29 4.25
C ASP A 90 -6.80 -6.51 5.25
N ASP A 91 -7.32 -6.19 6.44
CA ASP A 91 -6.61 -5.50 7.51
C ASP A 91 -6.94 -6.14 8.86
N LYS A 92 -6.10 -7.09 9.29
CA LYS A 92 -6.31 -7.85 10.54
C LYS A 92 -6.11 -7.04 11.83
N VAL A 93 -5.54 -5.85 11.74
CA VAL A 93 -5.21 -5.02 12.92
C VAL A 93 -6.20 -3.86 13.05
N GLY A 94 -6.68 -3.32 11.93
CA GLY A 94 -7.63 -2.20 11.88
C GLY A 94 -9.12 -2.58 11.78
N ASP A 95 -9.45 -3.87 11.59
CA ASP A 95 -10.81 -4.42 11.70
C ASP A 95 -11.13 -4.91 13.12
#